data_AF-A0AAV2QIU4-F1
#
_entry.id   AF-A0AAV2QIU4-F1
#
_cell.length_a   1.000
_cell.length_b   1.000
_cell.length_c   1.000
_cell.angle_alpha   90.00
_cell.angle_beta   90.00
_cell.angle_gamma   90.00
#
_symmetry.space_group_name_H-M   'P 1'
#
loop_
_entity.id
_entity.type
_entity.pdbx_description
1 polymer ?
#
loop_
_entity_poly.entity_id
_entity_poly.type
_entity_poly.pdbx_seq_one_letter_code
_entity_poly.pdbx_strand_id
1 'polypeptide(L)'
;MVETLVHLLGGQQSLIYINLAKWRYYNASCYNNPSQRAVNMGFSQAIVLVSVCIIVLPACYAFSGLDVTLACNTMTPGHLAFGGAQRSTAPYQITTKNNNDGTLDVIVNGDEFKGFLLQARNAGGKRVGVFTPTAKDSRAIDCDYQGGAIQHNNGDDKRQVIVKWNPGNFQGRVQFRLTVVKGYTTFWTDIKSNVFTI
;
A
#
# COMPACT_ATOMS: atom_id res chain seq x y z
N MET A 1 -3.65 24.41 48.54
CA MET A 1 -3.00 23.20 49.05
C MET A 1 -4.01 22.04 49.09
N VAL A 2 -4.37 21.36 47.99
CA VAL A 2 -4.35 21.67 46.55
C VAL A 2 -5.84 21.73 46.18
N GLU A 3 -6.54 22.87 46.26
CA GLU A 3 -6.52 24.01 45.30
C GLU A 3 -6.37 23.49 43.85
N THR A 4 -7.27 23.68 42.90
CA THR A 4 -7.70 24.98 42.33
C THR A 4 -8.85 24.64 41.37
N LEU A 5 -10.06 25.10 41.64
CA LEU A 5 -10.64 26.31 41.04
C LEU A 5 -10.94 26.17 39.54
N VAL A 6 -12.22 25.95 39.28
CA VAL A 6 -13.04 26.56 38.21
C VAL A 6 -12.37 27.78 37.58
N HIS A 7 -12.47 27.91 36.24
CA HIS A 7 -12.72 29.16 35.47
C HIS A 7 -12.29 28.94 34.00
N LEU A 8 -12.92 29.44 32.92
CA LEU A 8 -13.96 30.44 32.73
C LEU A 8 -14.41 30.38 31.24
N LEU A 9 -15.71 30.62 31.02
CA LEU A 9 -16.37 31.21 29.84
C LEU A 9 -16.63 30.38 28.57
N GLY A 10 -17.93 30.27 28.26
CA GLY A 10 -18.53 30.06 26.94
C GLY A 10 -19.23 28.71 26.78
N GLY A 11 -20.50 28.55 27.19
CA GLY A 11 -21.67 28.75 26.29
C GLY A 11 -21.69 27.68 25.18
N GLN A 12 -22.56 26.67 25.15
CA GLN A 12 -24.02 26.65 25.25
C GLN A 12 -24.51 25.29 25.79
N GLN A 13 -25.37 25.31 26.81
CA GLN A 13 -26.26 24.19 27.13
C GLN A 13 -27.70 24.61 26.85
N SER A 14 -28.32 23.91 25.90
CA SER A 14 -29.76 23.78 25.73
C SER A 14 -29.92 22.65 24.70
N LEU A 15 -30.31 21.43 25.05
CA LEU A 15 -31.64 21.02 25.47
C LEU A 15 -31.62 19.50 25.72
N ILE A 16 -31.43 18.98 26.95
CA ILE A 16 -31.87 17.60 27.24
C ILE A 16 -32.28 17.49 28.71
N TYR A 17 -33.47 18.00 29.04
CA TYR A 17 -34.23 17.53 30.20
C TYR A 17 -35.61 17.11 29.73
N ILE A 18 -35.77 15.82 29.38
CA ILE A 18 -37.06 15.14 29.47
C ILE A 18 -36.84 13.76 30.13
N ASN A 19 -37.09 13.76 31.45
CA ASN A 19 -37.68 12.70 32.27
C ASN A 19 -37.02 11.29 32.34
N LEU A 20 -36.08 11.12 33.29
CA LEU A 20 -35.59 9.83 33.79
C LEU A 20 -36.60 9.05 34.65
N ALA A 21 -37.80 9.58 34.92
CA ALA A 21 -38.81 8.91 35.74
C ALA A 21 -39.68 7.88 34.98
N LYS A 22 -39.74 7.94 33.64
CA LYS A 22 -40.54 7.00 32.83
C LYS A 22 -39.83 5.67 32.52
N TRP A 23 -38.54 5.57 32.80
CA TRP A 23 -37.71 4.41 32.48
C TRP A 23 -37.78 3.28 33.54
N ARG A 24 -38.32 3.56 34.73
CA ARG A 24 -38.40 2.58 35.82
C ARG A 24 -39.67 1.73 35.85
N TYR A 25 -40.72 2.12 35.11
CA TYR A 25 -41.99 1.36 35.08
C TYR A 25 -42.12 0.38 33.90
N TYR A 26 -41.24 0.47 32.89
CA TYR A 26 -41.29 -0.40 31.71
C TYR A 26 -40.42 -1.66 31.82
N ASN A 27 -39.61 -1.79 32.88
CA ASN A 27 -38.55 -2.82 32.97
C ASN A 27 -38.81 -3.96 33.96
N ALA A 28 -40.01 -4.07 34.54
CA ALA A 28 -40.29 -5.06 35.59
C ALA A 28 -41.21 -6.23 35.17
N SER A 29 -41.81 -6.23 33.97
CA SER A 29 -42.75 -7.32 33.57
C SER A 29 -42.38 -8.11 32.31
N CYS A 30 -41.26 -7.84 31.65
CA CYS A 30 -40.91 -8.54 30.40
C CYS A 30 -39.78 -9.57 30.53
N TYR A 31 -39.22 -9.82 31.73
CA TYR A 31 -38.01 -10.64 31.88
C TYR A 31 -38.23 -12.13 32.19
N ASN A 32 -39.48 -12.58 32.30
CA ASN A 32 -39.79 -13.97 32.69
C ASN A 32 -40.68 -14.71 31.68
N ASN A 33 -40.36 -14.63 30.38
CA ASN A 33 -40.95 -15.50 29.37
C ASN A 33 -39.86 -16.37 28.67
N PRO A 34 -39.86 -17.70 28.84
CA PRO A 34 -38.85 -18.59 28.27
C PRO A 34 -38.82 -18.59 26.73
N SER A 35 -39.89 -18.14 26.05
CA SER A 35 -39.90 -18.01 24.58
C SER A 35 -39.16 -16.78 24.04
N GLN A 36 -38.89 -15.77 24.88
CA GLN A 36 -38.20 -14.54 24.46
C GLN A 36 -36.66 -14.62 24.55
N ARG A 37 -36.11 -15.55 25.35
CA ARG A 37 -34.66 -15.77 25.48
C ARG A 37 -34.03 -16.34 24.20
N ALA A 38 -34.76 -17.22 23.50
CA ALA A 38 -34.27 -17.84 22.27
C ALA A 38 -34.13 -16.83 21.11
N VAL A 39 -35.07 -15.88 21.01
CA VAL A 39 -35.04 -14.83 19.98
C VAL A 39 -33.91 -13.83 20.22
N ASN A 40 -33.72 -13.36 21.46
CA ASN A 40 -32.63 -12.43 21.79
C ASN A 40 -31.22 -13.02 21.62
N MET A 41 -31.05 -14.34 21.86
CA MET A 41 -29.79 -15.05 21.56
C MET A 41 -29.53 -15.13 20.05
N GLY A 42 -30.55 -15.38 19.23
CA GLY A 42 -30.42 -15.42 17.77
C GLY A 42 -30.14 -14.05 17.15
N PHE A 43 -30.79 -12.99 17.64
CA PHE A 43 -30.55 -11.61 17.20
C PHE A 43 -29.15 -11.12 17.59
N SER A 44 -28.67 -11.43 18.80
CA SER A 44 -27.32 -11.07 19.25
C SER A 44 -26.23 -11.82 18.48
N GLN A 45 -26.44 -13.10 18.16
CA GLN A 45 -25.49 -13.88 17.36
C GLN A 45 -25.45 -13.41 15.90
N ALA A 46 -26.60 -13.07 15.31
CA ALA A 46 -26.66 -12.51 13.96
C ALA A 46 -25.96 -11.14 13.86
N ILE A 47 -26.12 -10.27 14.87
CA ILE A 47 -25.41 -8.97 14.92
C ILE A 47 -23.91 -9.17 15.03
N VAL A 48 -23.43 -10.12 15.85
CA VAL A 48 -22.01 -10.43 15.98
C VAL A 48 -21.45 -11.01 14.67
N LEU A 49 -22.16 -11.94 14.02
CA LEU A 49 -21.75 -12.53 12.74
C LEU A 49 -21.74 -11.51 11.59
N VAL A 50 -22.73 -10.61 11.53
CA VAL A 50 -22.77 -9.51 10.55
C VAL A 50 -21.65 -8.49 10.83
N SER A 51 -21.38 -8.18 12.10
CA SER A 51 -20.27 -7.29 12.47
C SER A 51 -18.91 -7.90 12.11
N VAL A 52 -18.71 -9.20 12.35
CA VAL A 52 -17.51 -9.94 11.92
C VAL A 52 -17.42 -9.96 10.39
N CYS A 53 -18.51 -10.21 9.67
CA CYS A 53 -18.51 -10.11 8.20
C CYS A 53 -18.15 -8.70 7.71
N ILE A 54 -18.70 -7.64 8.29
CA ILE A 54 -18.41 -6.25 7.89
C ILE A 54 -16.96 -5.85 8.20
N ILE A 55 -16.32 -6.46 9.22
CA ILE A 55 -14.92 -6.23 9.56
C ILE A 55 -13.97 -7.10 8.71
N VAL A 56 -14.41 -8.27 8.24
CA VAL A 56 -13.60 -9.24 7.46
C VAL A 56 -13.75 -9.05 5.94
N LEU A 57 -14.90 -8.57 5.45
CA LEU A 57 -15.14 -8.25 4.04
C LEU A 57 -14.17 -7.21 3.44
N PRO A 58 -13.72 -6.17 4.18
CA PRO A 58 -12.70 -5.24 3.69
C PRO A 58 -11.33 -5.89 3.50
N ALA A 59 -11.05 -7.04 4.13
CA ALA A 59 -9.76 -7.72 4.02
C ALA A 59 -9.59 -8.51 2.71
N CYS A 60 -10.68 -8.81 2.00
CA CYS A 60 -10.64 -9.54 0.72
C CYS A 60 -10.57 -8.63 -0.52
N TYR A 61 -10.65 -7.30 -0.36
CA TYR A 61 -10.28 -6.39 -1.43
C TYR A 61 -8.76 -6.23 -1.44
N ALA A 62 -8.07 -7.27 -1.90
CA ALA A 62 -6.66 -7.20 -2.23
C ALA A 62 -6.49 -6.19 -3.39
N PHE A 63 -6.33 -4.91 -3.04
CA PHE A 63 -6.04 -3.85 -4.00
C PHE A 63 -4.71 -4.17 -4.68
N SER A 64 -4.76 -4.52 -5.97
CA SER A 64 -3.61 -4.77 -6.83
C SER A 64 -2.81 -3.51 -7.19
N GLY A 65 -2.95 -2.43 -6.41
CA GLY A 65 -2.38 -1.11 -6.68
C GLY A 65 -2.19 -0.24 -5.45
N LEU A 66 -2.07 -0.79 -4.23
CA LEU A 66 -1.66 0.02 -3.09
C LEU A 66 -0.21 0.47 -3.24
N ASP A 67 0.04 1.71 -2.83
CA ASP A 67 1.32 2.37 -3.00
C ASP A 67 2.45 1.60 -2.30
N VAL A 68 3.50 1.27 -3.05
CA VAL A 68 4.67 0.55 -2.53
C VAL A 68 5.70 1.52 -1.96
N THR A 69 5.29 2.73 -1.56
CA THR A 69 6.13 3.71 -0.87
C THR A 69 6.89 3.07 0.29
N LEU A 70 6.23 2.18 1.05
CA LEU A 70 6.85 1.44 2.15
C LEU A 70 7.96 0.48 1.68
N ALA A 71 7.91 0.01 0.44
CA ALA A 71 8.93 -0.82 -0.18
C ALA A 71 10.06 0.00 -0.82
N CYS A 72 10.04 1.34 -0.81
CA CYS A 72 11.08 2.12 -1.47
C CYS A 72 12.50 1.81 -0.94
N ASN A 73 12.65 1.55 0.37
CA ASN A 73 13.97 1.26 0.94
C ASN A 73 14.33 -0.22 0.82
N THR A 74 13.41 -1.10 1.22
CA THR A 74 13.62 -2.56 1.27
C THR A 74 13.56 -3.21 -0.11
N MET A 75 12.92 -2.56 -1.08
CA MET A 75 12.51 -3.13 -2.36
C MET A 75 11.77 -4.47 -2.21
N THR A 76 11.10 -4.70 -1.08
CA THR A 76 10.42 -5.95 -0.78
C THR A 76 8.91 -5.74 -0.84
N PRO A 77 8.15 -6.53 -1.61
CA PRO A 77 6.69 -6.44 -1.66
C PRO A 77 6.10 -6.78 -0.28
N GLY A 78 5.41 -5.82 0.33
CA GLY A 78 4.99 -5.91 1.74
C GLY A 78 4.08 -7.11 2.05
N HIS A 79 2.98 -7.27 1.29
CA HIS A 79 2.04 -8.37 1.50
C HIS A 79 2.61 -9.76 1.17
N LEU A 80 3.78 -9.83 0.52
CA LEU A 80 4.42 -11.07 0.07
C LEU A 80 5.66 -11.43 0.88
N ALA A 81 5.99 -10.64 1.90
CA ALA A 81 7.22 -10.80 2.68
C ALA A 81 7.28 -12.13 3.48
N PHE A 82 6.15 -12.80 3.72
CA PHE A 82 6.09 -14.03 4.50
C PHE A 82 6.85 -15.20 3.87
N GLY A 83 6.96 -15.25 2.54
CA GLY A 83 7.70 -16.30 1.82
C GLY A 83 9.17 -15.96 1.55
N GLY A 84 9.55 -14.69 1.70
CA GLY A 84 10.86 -14.19 1.27
C GLY A 84 11.04 -14.21 -0.26
N ALA A 85 12.08 -13.51 -0.72
CA ALA A 85 12.43 -13.50 -2.14
C ALA A 85 12.96 -14.87 -2.60
N GLN A 86 12.70 -15.21 -3.85
CA GLN A 86 13.25 -16.40 -4.49
C GLN A 86 14.79 -16.33 -4.51
N ARG A 87 15.43 -17.46 -4.18
CA ARG A 87 16.90 -17.58 -4.15
C ARG A 87 17.50 -18.04 -5.47
N SER A 88 16.67 -18.50 -6.39
CA SER A 88 17.09 -18.85 -7.75
C SER A 88 17.46 -17.61 -8.55
N THR A 89 18.25 -17.80 -9.61
CA THR A 89 18.53 -16.74 -10.59
C THR A 89 17.22 -16.17 -11.12
N ALA A 90 17.08 -14.85 -11.07
CA ALA A 90 15.92 -14.16 -11.61
C ALA A 90 15.92 -14.22 -13.15
N PRO A 91 14.83 -14.66 -13.81
CA PRO A 91 14.73 -14.72 -15.27
C PRO A 91 14.35 -13.36 -15.90
N TYR A 92 14.90 -12.27 -15.35
CA TYR A 92 14.56 -10.90 -15.75
C TYR A 92 15.82 -10.05 -15.82
N GLN A 93 15.83 -9.08 -16.72
CA GLN A 93 16.96 -8.18 -16.95
C GLN A 93 16.49 -6.74 -17.15
N ILE A 94 17.42 -5.81 -16.95
CA ILE A 94 17.23 -4.38 -17.17
C ILE A 94 18.19 -3.94 -18.27
N THR A 95 17.65 -3.34 -19.33
CA THR A 95 18.43 -2.72 -20.40
C THR A 95 18.03 -1.26 -20.58
N THR A 96 18.88 -0.46 -21.20
CA THR A 96 18.70 0.99 -21.32
C THR A 96 18.97 1.44 -22.75
N LYS A 97 18.18 2.39 -23.24
CA LYS A 97 18.39 3.05 -24.53
C LYS A 97 18.42 4.56 -24.34
N ASN A 98 19.44 5.22 -24.86
CA ASN A 98 19.55 6.67 -24.83
C ASN A 98 18.54 7.32 -25.79
N ASN A 99 17.91 8.40 -25.32
CA ASN A 99 17.07 9.28 -26.13
C ASN A 99 17.83 10.57 -26.46
N ASN A 100 17.42 11.25 -27.54
CA ASN A 100 18.06 12.49 -27.99
C ASN A 100 17.83 13.68 -27.03
N ASP A 101 16.91 13.55 -26.07
CA ASP A 101 16.54 14.55 -25.07
C ASP A 101 17.33 14.41 -23.74
N GLY A 102 18.33 13.53 -23.69
CA GLY A 102 19.11 13.24 -22.48
C GLY A 102 18.41 12.31 -21.49
N THR A 103 17.22 11.80 -21.82
CA THR A 103 16.55 10.76 -21.03
C THR A 103 16.95 9.36 -21.48
N LEU A 104 16.62 8.36 -20.66
CA LEU A 104 16.79 6.96 -20.98
C LEU A 104 15.43 6.27 -21.04
N ASP A 105 15.24 5.42 -22.04
CA ASP A 105 14.24 4.36 -21.96
C ASP A 105 14.85 3.20 -21.16
N VAL A 106 14.24 2.89 -20.01
CA VAL A 106 14.62 1.77 -19.16
C VAL A 106 13.65 0.62 -19.43
N ILE A 107 14.20 -0.49 -19.88
CA ILE A 107 13.45 -1.64 -20.39
C ILE A 107 13.66 -2.79 -19.42
N VAL A 108 12.57 -3.25 -18.82
CA VAL A 108 12.51 -4.48 -18.03
C VAL A 108 11.93 -5.56 -18.92
N ASN A 109 12.64 -6.67 -19.09
CA ASN A 109 12.20 -7.79 -19.91
C ASN A 109 12.58 -9.14 -19.29
N GLY A 110 11.87 -10.20 -19.67
CA GLY A 110 12.15 -11.56 -19.20
C GLY A 110 10.95 -12.49 -19.35
N ASP A 111 10.81 -13.39 -18.39
CA ASP A 111 9.61 -14.20 -18.18
C ASP A 111 8.35 -13.34 -18.00
N GLU A 112 7.18 -13.98 -17.95
CA GLU A 112 5.95 -13.30 -17.56
C GLU A 112 5.99 -12.87 -16.09
N PHE A 113 5.46 -11.68 -15.80
CA PHE A 113 5.34 -11.12 -14.46
C PHE A 113 4.11 -10.21 -14.31
N LYS A 114 3.63 -10.05 -13.08
CA LYS A 114 2.44 -9.25 -12.76
C LYS A 114 2.78 -7.88 -12.20
N GLY A 115 3.84 -7.80 -11.40
CA GLY A 115 4.23 -6.58 -10.70
C GLY A 115 5.72 -6.30 -10.79
N PHE A 116 6.09 -5.03 -10.64
CA PHE A 116 7.48 -4.63 -10.54
C PHE A 116 7.62 -3.36 -9.69
N LEU A 117 8.84 -3.14 -9.18
CA LEU A 117 9.29 -1.88 -8.58
C LEU A 117 10.72 -1.62 -9.08
N LEU A 118 10.94 -0.45 -9.67
CA LEU A 118 12.20 -0.04 -10.28
C LEU A 118 12.71 1.26 -9.67
N GLN A 119 14.01 1.31 -9.41
CA GLN A 119 14.73 2.47 -8.89
C GLN A 119 16.03 2.69 -9.64
N ALA A 120 16.48 3.94 -9.72
CA ALA A 120 17.86 4.28 -10.08
C ALA A 120 18.58 4.71 -8.81
N ARG A 121 19.77 4.14 -8.55
CA ARG A 121 20.59 4.49 -7.39
C ARG A 121 22.00 4.88 -7.82
N ASN A 122 22.58 5.87 -7.14
CA ASN A 122 23.98 6.22 -7.30
C ASN A 122 24.90 5.24 -6.56
N ALA A 123 26.22 5.45 -6.63
CA ALA A 123 27.21 4.62 -5.95
C ALA A 123 27.06 4.59 -4.41
N GLY A 124 26.49 5.64 -3.81
CA GLY A 124 26.18 5.70 -2.37
C GLY A 124 24.84 5.06 -2.01
N GLY A 125 24.11 4.48 -2.96
CA GLY A 125 22.80 3.85 -2.74
C GLY A 125 21.63 4.84 -2.66
N LYS A 126 21.86 6.14 -2.87
CA LYS A 126 20.80 7.17 -2.89
C LYS A 126 20.03 7.10 -4.20
N ARG A 127 18.70 7.26 -4.14
CA ARG A 127 17.84 7.35 -5.32
C ARG A 127 18.13 8.64 -6.11
N VAL A 128 18.20 8.52 -7.44
CA VAL A 128 18.57 9.61 -8.35
C VAL A 128 17.73 9.61 -9.63
N GLY A 129 17.55 10.80 -10.21
CA GLY A 129 16.72 11.02 -11.39
C GLY A 129 15.23 10.77 -11.14
N VAL A 130 14.42 10.99 -12.16
CA VAL A 130 12.95 10.95 -12.11
C VAL A 130 12.42 9.99 -13.16
N PHE A 131 11.54 9.08 -12.75
CA PHE A 131 10.82 8.21 -13.68
C PHE A 131 9.52 8.84 -14.17
N THR A 132 9.23 8.64 -15.45
CA THR A 132 7.96 8.97 -16.08
C THR A 132 7.41 7.72 -16.77
N PRO A 133 6.14 7.36 -16.53
CA PRO A 133 5.51 6.23 -17.21
C PRO A 133 5.39 6.51 -18.71
N THR A 134 5.81 5.56 -19.55
CA THR A 134 5.58 5.59 -21.01
C THR A 134 4.42 4.69 -21.45
N ALA A 135 3.88 3.86 -20.55
CA ALA A 135 2.82 2.88 -20.83
C ALA A 135 1.70 2.93 -19.78
N LYS A 136 0.55 2.30 -20.11
CA LYS A 136 -0.60 2.14 -19.20
C LYS A 136 -0.33 1.22 -18.01
N ASP A 137 0.79 0.48 -18.00
CA ASP A 137 1.06 -0.59 -17.03
C ASP A 137 1.96 -0.16 -15.87
N SER A 138 2.28 1.13 -15.81
CA SER A 138 3.25 1.69 -14.89
C SER A 138 2.75 3.00 -14.28
N ARG A 139 3.17 3.27 -13.04
CA ARG A 139 2.98 4.54 -12.38
C ARG A 139 4.21 4.95 -11.60
N ALA A 140 4.61 6.21 -11.75
CA ALA A 140 5.63 6.81 -10.90
C ALA A 140 5.08 6.92 -9.47
N ILE A 141 5.96 6.74 -8.48
CA ILE A 141 5.62 6.86 -7.07
C ILE A 141 6.61 7.76 -6.35
N ASP A 142 6.13 8.27 -5.23
CA ASP A 142 6.88 9.17 -4.37
C ASP A 142 7.61 8.31 -3.35
N CYS A 143 8.94 8.36 -3.38
CA CYS A 143 9.76 7.78 -2.34
C CYS A 143 10.41 8.89 -1.50
N ASP A 144 11.59 9.39 -1.89
CA ASP A 144 12.21 10.59 -1.28
C ASP A 144 11.66 11.87 -1.92
N TYR A 145 11.19 11.75 -3.16
CA TYR A 145 10.70 12.81 -4.02
C TYR A 145 9.82 12.19 -5.11
N GLN A 146 9.07 13.05 -5.81
CA GLN A 146 8.15 12.62 -6.86
C GLN A 146 8.87 11.91 -8.01
N GLY A 147 8.43 10.69 -8.33
CA GLY A 147 9.03 9.86 -9.36
C GLY A 147 10.42 9.30 -9.01
N GLY A 148 10.78 9.26 -7.72
CA GLY A 148 12.00 8.59 -7.25
C GLY A 148 11.99 7.06 -7.44
N ALA A 149 10.84 6.48 -7.77
CA ALA A 149 10.70 5.11 -8.23
C ALA A 149 9.50 4.99 -9.19
N ILE A 150 9.39 3.84 -9.86
CA ILE A 150 8.26 3.49 -10.72
C ILE A 150 7.86 2.05 -10.49
N GLN A 151 6.56 1.79 -10.45
CA GLN A 151 5.99 0.47 -10.20
C GLN A 151 4.87 0.12 -11.18
N HIS A 152 4.37 -1.11 -11.10
CA HIS A 152 3.16 -1.50 -11.80
C HIS A 152 1.92 -0.76 -11.27
N ASN A 153 0.87 -0.65 -12.10
CA ASN A 153 -0.42 -0.05 -11.69
C ASN A 153 -1.63 -0.97 -11.91
N ASN A 154 -1.41 -2.16 -12.50
CA ASN A 154 -2.39 -3.22 -12.67
C ASN A 154 -1.72 -4.59 -12.47
N GLY A 155 -2.52 -5.64 -12.31
CA GLY A 155 -2.05 -7.03 -12.12
C GLY A 155 -1.97 -7.86 -13.40
N ASP A 156 -2.09 -7.21 -14.58
CA ASP A 156 -2.10 -7.89 -15.87
C ASP A 156 -0.74 -8.52 -16.16
N ASP A 157 -0.71 -9.55 -17.00
CA ASP A 157 0.51 -10.24 -17.35
C ASP A 157 1.37 -9.40 -18.29
N LYS A 158 2.65 -9.26 -17.92
CA LYS A 158 3.64 -8.43 -18.61
C LYS A 158 4.83 -9.30 -18.95
N ARG A 159 5.37 -9.14 -20.16
CA ARG A 159 6.68 -9.71 -20.56
C ARG A 159 7.75 -8.64 -20.70
N GLN A 160 7.30 -7.40 -20.86
CA GLN A 160 8.14 -6.24 -21.01
C GLN A 160 7.44 -5.02 -20.43
N VAL A 161 8.22 -4.15 -19.80
CA VAL A 161 7.81 -2.80 -19.45
C VAL A 161 8.91 -1.85 -19.91
N ILE A 162 8.52 -0.79 -20.61
CA ILE A 162 9.39 0.34 -20.92
C ILE A 162 8.92 1.51 -20.07
N VAL A 163 9.84 2.21 -19.43
CA VAL A 163 9.61 3.47 -18.71
C VAL A 163 10.69 4.47 -19.07
N LYS A 164 10.37 5.77 -19.01
CA LYS A 164 11.37 6.83 -19.21
C LYS A 164 12.00 7.21 -17.88
N TRP A 165 13.31 7.45 -17.88
CA TRP A 165 14.06 7.97 -16.74
C TRP A 165 14.86 9.21 -17.14
N ASN A 166 14.73 10.28 -16.37
CA ASN A 166 15.42 11.54 -16.58
C ASN A 166 16.45 11.76 -15.45
N PRO A 167 17.76 11.86 -15.76
CA PRO A 167 18.77 12.15 -14.74
C PRO A 167 18.61 13.55 -14.10
N GLY A 168 17.94 14.48 -14.79
CA GLY A 168 17.90 15.88 -14.40
C GLY A 168 19.32 16.47 -14.39
N ASN A 169 19.68 17.15 -13.30
CA ASN A 169 21.03 17.70 -13.11
C ASN A 169 22.02 16.69 -12.51
N PHE A 170 21.63 15.43 -12.31
CA PHE A 170 22.53 14.42 -11.77
C PHE A 170 23.63 14.06 -12.76
N GLN A 171 24.86 13.91 -12.26
CA GLN A 171 26.04 13.49 -13.02
C GLN A 171 26.76 12.41 -12.22
N GLY A 172 27.27 11.37 -12.89
CA GLY A 172 28.01 10.28 -12.26
C GLY A 172 27.39 8.90 -12.40
N ARG A 173 27.87 7.95 -11.59
CA ARG A 173 27.53 6.53 -11.73
C ARG A 173 26.11 6.21 -11.25
N VAL A 174 25.37 5.48 -12.07
CA VAL A 174 24.00 5.01 -11.82
C VAL A 174 23.92 3.50 -12.01
N GLN A 175 23.11 2.85 -11.17
CA GLN A 175 22.66 1.48 -11.36
C GLN A 175 21.16 1.40 -11.12
N PHE A 176 20.44 0.76 -12.05
CA PHE A 176 19.03 0.44 -11.85
C PHE A 176 18.89 -0.81 -10.98
N ARG A 177 17.91 -0.78 -10.07
CA ARG A 177 17.52 -1.91 -9.22
C ARG A 177 16.05 -2.22 -9.42
N LEU A 178 15.75 -3.50 -9.54
CA LEU A 178 14.44 -4.02 -9.88
C LEU A 178 14.01 -5.08 -8.86
N THR A 179 12.71 -5.06 -8.57
CA THR A 179 11.97 -6.14 -7.96
C THR A 179 10.87 -6.57 -8.91
N VAL A 180 10.68 -7.87 -9.08
CA VAL A 180 9.66 -8.45 -9.95
C VAL A 180 8.81 -9.43 -9.16
N VAL A 181 7.49 -9.34 -9.34
CA VAL A 181 6.50 -10.26 -8.77
C VAL A 181 5.89 -11.07 -9.93
N LYS A 182 6.16 -12.38 -9.95
CA LYS A 182 5.54 -13.32 -10.90
C LYS A 182 4.17 -13.80 -10.42
N GLY A 183 4.02 -14.00 -9.12
CA GLY A 183 2.78 -14.39 -8.48
C GLY A 183 2.81 -14.07 -6.99
N TYR A 184 1.73 -14.39 -6.27
CA TYR A 184 1.57 -14.01 -4.87
C TYR A 184 2.78 -14.43 -4.01
N THR A 185 3.28 -15.65 -4.11
CA THR A 185 4.43 -16.10 -3.30
C THR A 185 5.76 -16.12 -4.05
N THR A 186 5.78 -15.65 -5.30
CA THR A 186 6.92 -15.81 -6.21
C THR A 186 7.40 -14.46 -6.70
N PHE A 187 8.50 -13.97 -6.10
CA PHE A 187 9.10 -12.69 -6.44
C PHE A 187 10.63 -12.71 -6.26
N TRP A 188 11.31 -11.82 -6.98
CA TRP A 188 12.76 -11.61 -6.89
C TRP A 188 13.03 -10.14 -6.58
N THR A 189 14.05 -9.89 -5.78
CA THR A 189 14.53 -8.55 -5.41
C THR A 189 16.00 -8.38 -5.83
N ASP A 190 16.50 -7.15 -5.77
CA ASP A 190 17.91 -6.82 -6.00
C ASP A 190 18.45 -7.25 -7.38
N ILE A 191 17.56 -7.35 -8.37
CA ILE A 191 17.94 -7.51 -9.78
C ILE A 191 18.57 -6.19 -10.23
N LYS A 192 19.77 -6.23 -10.79
CA LYS A 192 20.57 -5.03 -11.09
C LYS A 192 20.88 -4.92 -12.58
N SER A 193 20.87 -3.69 -13.09
CA SER A 193 21.48 -3.39 -14.38
C SER A 193 23.01 -3.35 -14.24
N ASN A 194 23.70 -3.28 -15.38
CA ASN A 194 25.07 -2.78 -15.43
C ASN A 194 25.13 -1.36 -14.86
N VAL A 195 26.29 -1.02 -14.27
CA VAL A 195 26.58 0.36 -13.85
C VAL A 195 26.99 1.16 -15.08
N PHE A 196 26.46 2.36 -15.21
CA PHE A 196 26.82 3.30 -16.28
C PHE A 196 26.99 4.71 -15.68
N THR A 197 27.58 5.61 -16.46
CA THR A 197 27.81 7.00 -16.06
C THR A 197 26.93 7.90 -16.90
N ILE A 198 26.25 8.83 -16.23
CA ILE A 198 25.64 10.02 -16.84
C ILE A 198 26.69 11.12 -16.91
#